data_AF-A0A661MI47-F1
#
_entry.id   AF-A0A661MI47-F1
#
_cell.length_a   1.000
_cell.length_b   1.000
_cell.length_c   1.000
_cell.angle_alpha   90.00
_cell.angle_beta   90.00
_cell.angle_gamma   90.00
#
_symmetry.space_group_name_H-M   'P 1'
#
loop_
_entity.id
_entity.type
_entity.pdbx_description
1 polymer ?
#
loop_
_entity_poly.entity_id
_entity_poly.type
_entity_poly.pdbx_seq_one_letter_code
_entity_poly.pdbx_strand_id
1 'polypeptide(L)'
;SYEEGGPIPHHRSHQSGRDVDVLFYQLGPDGDPIESVGAFFDPSGAGVDFRDLADPSDDVALQLDVPRTWLFLQALIEDEEAQLQHIFVAEHLRTLLLDYARGHNVLASTLGRFAEMSCQPSYPHDDHFHFRFFCAADDIPKGCRDSPPMYPWQRRKLKIAGLRPLPLAPKREQAKAKVVTHEEAREAAGPMDAEVERWLERRKQWIDRPHPGRTYCP
;
A
#
# COMPACT_ATOMS: atom_id res chain seq x y z
N SER A 1 -12.92 6.13 1.09
CA SER A 1 -13.78 6.87 0.14
C SER A 1 -14.78 7.75 0.89
N TYR A 2 -15.30 8.82 0.27
CA TYR A 2 -16.55 9.44 0.74
C TYR A 2 -17.76 8.55 0.46
N GLU A 3 -18.89 8.83 1.11
CA GLU A 3 -20.15 8.08 0.96
C GLU A 3 -20.57 7.91 -0.51
N GLU A 4 -20.48 8.98 -1.30
CA GLU A 4 -20.81 9.00 -2.73
C GLU A 4 -19.57 8.87 -3.65
N GLY A 5 -18.42 8.52 -3.08
CA GLY A 5 -17.14 8.50 -3.79
C GLY A 5 -16.64 9.89 -4.23
N GLY A 6 -15.93 9.94 -5.34
CA GLY A 6 -15.35 11.19 -5.88
C GLY A 6 -13.95 11.54 -5.35
N PRO A 7 -13.36 12.65 -5.83
CA PRO A 7 -12.00 13.03 -5.50
C PRO A 7 -11.86 13.42 -4.03
N ILE A 8 -10.86 12.84 -3.36
CA ILE A 8 -10.49 13.15 -1.98
C ILE A 8 -9.16 13.91 -2.02
N PRO A 9 -9.01 15.04 -1.31
CA PRO A 9 -7.72 15.73 -1.20
C PRO A 9 -6.59 14.76 -0.85
N HIS A 10 -5.40 14.96 -1.44
CA HIS A 10 -4.21 14.12 -1.28
C HIS A 10 -4.27 12.71 -1.91
N HIS A 11 -5.45 12.18 -2.24
CA HIS A 11 -5.58 10.85 -2.86
C HIS A 11 -5.83 10.93 -4.38
N ARG A 12 -4.98 10.24 -5.16
CA ARG A 12 -5.17 10.11 -6.62
C ARG A 12 -6.23 9.07 -7.00
N SER A 13 -6.57 8.18 -6.07
CA SER A 13 -7.52 7.06 -6.14
C SER A 13 -8.62 7.24 -5.07
N HIS A 14 -9.21 6.18 -4.52
CA HIS A 14 -10.21 6.24 -3.44
C HIS A 14 -11.56 6.86 -3.82
N GLN A 15 -11.88 6.90 -5.11
CA GLN A 15 -13.07 7.60 -5.62
C GLN A 15 -14.27 6.70 -5.88
N SER A 16 -14.12 5.39 -5.74
CA SER A 16 -15.16 4.41 -6.15
C SER A 16 -15.42 3.30 -5.14
N GLY A 17 -15.00 3.45 -3.87
CA GLY A 17 -15.23 2.45 -2.83
C GLY A 17 -14.43 1.15 -3.00
N ARG A 18 -13.35 1.16 -3.78
CA ARG A 18 -12.53 -0.03 -4.11
C ARG A 18 -11.06 0.11 -3.71
N ASP A 19 -10.74 1.14 -2.96
CA ASP A 19 -9.41 1.38 -2.44
C ASP A 19 -9.51 1.52 -0.92
N VAL A 20 -8.54 0.98 -0.20
CA VAL A 20 -8.42 1.12 1.26
C VAL A 20 -6.96 1.20 1.67
N ASP A 21 -6.66 2.17 2.54
CA ASP A 21 -5.33 2.33 3.13
C ASP A 21 -5.37 1.66 4.51
N VAL A 22 -4.42 0.76 4.77
CA VAL A 22 -4.33 0.00 6.02
C VAL A 22 -2.92 0.18 6.58
N LEU A 23 -2.85 0.72 7.79
CA LEU A 23 -1.59 0.84 8.52
C LEU A 23 -1.00 -0.54 8.79
N PHE A 24 0.33 -0.62 8.82
CA PHE A 24 1.00 -1.89 9.12
C PHE A 24 0.74 -2.36 10.55
N TYR A 25 0.85 -3.66 10.80
CA TYR A 25 0.92 -4.16 12.18
C TYR A 25 2.28 -3.85 12.78
N GLN A 26 2.29 -3.33 14.00
CA GLN A 26 3.46 -2.73 14.62
C GLN A 26 3.69 -3.29 16.01
N LEU A 27 4.96 -3.42 16.38
CA LEU A 27 5.41 -3.75 17.72
C LEU A 27 6.04 -2.51 18.35
N GLY A 28 5.76 -2.31 19.64
CA GLY A 28 6.39 -1.29 20.46
C GLY A 28 7.80 -1.69 20.93
N PRO A 29 8.45 -0.84 21.75
CA PRO A 29 9.81 -1.09 22.26
C PRO A 29 9.96 -2.36 23.11
N ASP A 30 8.88 -2.83 23.72
CA ASP A 30 8.79 -4.07 24.51
C ASP A 30 8.58 -5.32 23.65
N GLY A 31 8.36 -5.15 22.34
CA GLY A 31 8.03 -6.23 21.41
C GLY A 31 6.55 -6.61 21.42
N ASP A 32 5.70 -5.87 22.16
CA ASP A 32 4.27 -6.12 22.20
C ASP A 32 3.54 -5.40 21.06
N PRO A 33 2.43 -5.97 20.54
CA PRO A 33 1.59 -5.30 19.55
C PRO A 33 1.02 -3.99 20.06
N ILE A 34 1.08 -2.96 19.23
CA ILE A 34 0.47 -1.66 19.52
C ILE A 34 -0.70 -1.36 18.57
N GLU A 35 -1.49 -0.36 18.92
CA GLU A 35 -2.38 0.29 17.95
C GLU A 35 -1.53 0.94 16.87
N SER A 36 -1.79 0.58 15.61
CA SER A 36 -0.99 1.03 14.47
C SER A 36 -1.06 2.54 14.29
N VAL A 37 0.09 3.17 14.09
CA VAL A 37 0.22 4.58 13.71
C VAL A 37 0.77 4.72 12.29
N GLY A 38 0.71 5.92 11.71
CA GLY A 38 1.26 6.23 10.37
C GLY A 38 2.78 6.38 10.37
N ALA A 39 3.50 5.40 10.92
CA ALA A 39 4.96 5.40 11.00
C ALA A 39 5.58 4.82 9.73
N PHE A 40 6.69 5.41 9.30
CA PHE A 40 7.48 4.94 8.18
C PHE A 40 8.50 3.89 8.62
N PHE A 41 8.68 2.85 7.81
CA PHE A 41 9.61 1.76 8.10
C PHE A 41 10.78 1.70 7.12
N ASP A 42 11.97 1.38 7.63
CA ASP A 42 13.19 1.20 6.85
C ASP A 42 13.34 -0.24 6.31
N PRO A 43 14.40 -0.57 5.54
CA PRO A 43 14.61 -1.92 5.00
C PRO A 43 14.72 -3.06 6.03
N SER A 44 15.03 -2.75 7.28
CA SER A 44 15.05 -3.72 8.39
C SER A 44 13.68 -3.88 9.07
N GLY A 45 12.70 -3.06 8.69
CA GLY A 45 11.40 -2.97 9.34
C GLY A 45 11.44 -2.16 10.62
N ALA A 46 12.50 -1.38 10.88
CA ALA A 46 12.55 -0.45 12.00
C ALA A 46 11.87 0.87 11.63
N GLY A 47 11.16 1.46 12.57
CA GLY A 47 10.45 2.73 12.41
C GLY A 47 10.47 3.55 13.69
N VAL A 48 9.99 4.79 13.59
CA VAL A 48 9.82 5.68 14.74
C VAL A 48 8.46 6.38 14.61
N ASP A 49 7.68 6.38 15.68
CA ASP A 49 6.58 7.32 15.88
C ASP A 49 7.14 8.58 16.52
N PHE A 50 7.36 9.62 15.70
CA PHE A 50 7.99 10.88 16.12
C PHE A 50 7.07 11.81 16.89
N ARG A 51 5.78 11.48 17.04
CA ARG A 51 4.78 12.27 17.77
C ARG A 51 4.92 13.79 17.56
N ASP A 52 5.54 14.52 18.49
CA ASP A 52 5.95 15.91 18.28
C ASP A 52 7.33 15.99 17.59
N LEU A 53 7.33 16.39 16.32
CA LEU A 53 8.54 16.53 15.49
C LEU A 53 9.61 17.49 16.07
N ALA A 54 9.28 18.27 17.10
CA ALA A 54 10.18 19.18 17.79
C ALA A 54 10.69 18.65 19.15
N ASP A 55 10.16 17.54 19.67
CA ASP A 55 10.52 16.97 20.98
C ASP A 55 10.98 15.51 20.87
N PRO A 56 12.29 15.23 20.74
CA PRO A 56 12.78 13.85 20.63
C PRO A 56 12.57 13.01 21.90
N SER A 57 12.10 13.60 23.01
CA SER A 57 11.86 12.85 24.24
C SER A 57 10.56 12.02 24.23
N ASP A 58 9.67 12.27 23.27
CA ASP A 58 8.43 11.51 23.11
C ASP A 58 8.44 10.51 21.94
N ASP A 59 9.53 10.46 21.16
CA ASP A 59 9.78 9.48 20.11
C ASP A 59 9.63 8.04 20.61
N VAL A 60 8.87 7.23 19.87
CA VAL A 60 8.70 5.80 20.16
C VAL A 60 9.30 4.95 19.06
N ALA A 61 10.29 4.13 19.41
CA ALA A 61 10.86 3.13 18.50
C ALA A 61 9.84 2.03 18.20
N LEU A 62 9.72 1.68 16.92
CA LEU A 62 8.77 0.71 16.42
C LEU A 62 9.45 -0.35 15.57
N GLN A 63 8.82 -1.52 15.50
CA GLN A 63 9.18 -2.58 14.56
C GLN A 63 7.95 -3.03 13.77
N LEU A 64 8.11 -3.27 12.47
CA LEU A 64 7.09 -3.92 11.66
C LEU A 64 6.87 -5.35 12.18
N ASP A 65 5.64 -5.68 12.57
CA ASP A 65 5.25 -7.06 12.88
C ASP A 65 5.10 -7.85 11.57
N VAL A 66 6.24 -8.31 11.05
CA VAL A 66 6.29 -9.06 9.78
C VAL A 66 5.44 -10.33 9.84
N PRO A 67 5.46 -11.17 10.90
CA PRO A 67 4.59 -12.34 10.99
C PRO A 67 3.10 -12.02 10.90
N ARG A 68 2.60 -11.06 11.69
CA ARG A 68 1.18 -10.70 11.70
C ARG A 68 0.76 -10.02 10.40
N THR A 69 1.63 -9.15 9.87
CA THR A 69 1.43 -8.51 8.57
C THR A 69 1.33 -9.54 7.45
N TRP A 70 2.22 -10.53 7.42
CA TRP A 70 2.17 -11.59 6.43
C TRP A 70 0.88 -12.42 6.55
N LEU A 71 0.46 -12.77 7.77
CA LEU A 71 -0.76 -13.55 7.99
C LEU A 71 -2.00 -12.83 7.46
N PHE A 72 -2.09 -11.52 7.68
CA PHE A 72 -3.17 -10.68 7.13
C PHE A 72 -3.17 -10.68 5.60
N LEU A 73 -2.01 -10.44 4.97
CA LEU A 73 -1.87 -10.47 3.52
C LEU A 73 -2.24 -11.83 2.95
N GLN A 74 -1.77 -12.91 3.57
CA GLN A 74 -2.07 -14.28 3.16
C GLN A 74 -3.58 -14.54 3.16
N ALA A 75 -4.27 -14.19 4.25
CA ALA A 75 -5.72 -14.36 4.34
C ALA A 75 -6.45 -13.63 3.20
N LEU A 76 -6.05 -12.40 2.88
CA LEU A 76 -6.66 -11.60 1.82
C LEU A 76 -6.36 -12.13 0.41
N ILE A 77 -5.16 -12.70 0.19
CA ILE A 77 -4.74 -13.23 -1.12
C ILE A 77 -5.37 -14.59 -1.42
N GLU A 78 -5.59 -15.38 -0.37
CA GLU A 78 -6.18 -16.72 -0.45
C GLU A 78 -7.71 -16.67 -0.54
N ASP A 79 -8.35 -15.58 -0.10
CA ASP A 79 -9.78 -15.36 -0.27
C ASP A 79 -10.14 -15.02 -1.73
N GLU A 80 -10.81 -15.95 -2.41
CA GLU A 80 -11.27 -15.75 -3.80
C GLU A 80 -12.40 -14.71 -3.92
N GLU A 81 -13.09 -14.38 -2.82
CA GLU A 81 -14.14 -13.37 -2.77
C GLU A 81 -13.63 -11.97 -2.42
N ALA A 82 -12.40 -11.85 -1.90
CA ALA A 82 -11.78 -10.57 -1.61
C ALA A 82 -11.61 -9.69 -2.87
N GLN A 83 -11.58 -10.26 -4.08
CA GLN A 83 -11.44 -9.52 -5.35
C GLN A 83 -10.20 -8.62 -5.42
N LEU A 84 -9.12 -9.00 -4.71
CA LEU A 84 -7.91 -8.20 -4.62
C LEU A 84 -7.21 -8.05 -5.99
N GLN A 85 -6.91 -6.79 -6.34
CA GLN A 85 -6.23 -6.41 -7.60
C GLN A 85 -4.79 -5.97 -7.36
N HIS A 86 -4.55 -5.08 -6.41
CA HIS A 86 -3.21 -4.59 -6.10
C HIS A 86 -2.99 -4.42 -4.62
N ILE A 87 -1.73 -4.61 -4.23
CA ILE A 87 -1.20 -4.25 -2.92
C ILE A 87 -0.09 -3.23 -3.19
N PHE A 88 -0.34 -1.96 -2.95
CA PHE A 88 0.69 -0.95 -3.07
C PHE A 88 1.45 -0.82 -1.76
N VAL A 89 2.77 -0.96 -1.85
CA VAL A 89 3.70 -0.96 -0.72
C VAL A 89 5.12 -0.68 -1.23
N ALA A 90 5.96 -0.08 -0.39
CA ALA A 90 7.34 0.20 -0.74
C ALA A 90 8.16 -1.07 -1.04
N GLU A 91 9.11 -0.96 -1.96
CA GLU A 91 9.87 -2.08 -2.49
C GLU A 91 10.72 -2.79 -1.42
N HIS A 92 11.29 -2.04 -0.48
CA HIS A 92 12.06 -2.64 0.61
C HIS A 92 11.18 -3.44 1.57
N LEU A 93 9.98 -2.94 1.91
CA LEU A 93 9.02 -3.66 2.75
C LEU A 93 8.44 -4.87 2.00
N ARG A 94 8.16 -4.72 0.70
CA ARG A 94 7.80 -5.84 -0.16
C ARG A 94 8.86 -6.94 -0.14
N THR A 95 10.13 -6.56 -0.22
CA THR A 95 11.26 -7.50 -0.18
C THR A 95 11.31 -8.22 1.17
N LEU A 96 11.21 -7.48 2.27
CA LEU A 96 11.16 -8.02 3.63
C LEU A 96 10.03 -9.06 3.80
N LEU A 97 8.84 -8.76 3.28
CA LEU A 97 7.68 -9.67 3.35
C LEU A 97 7.85 -10.92 2.47
N LEU A 98 8.42 -10.78 1.26
CA LEU A 98 8.72 -11.91 0.39
C LEU A 98 9.77 -12.85 1.01
N ASP A 99 10.80 -12.29 1.64
CA ASP A 99 11.85 -13.07 2.28
C ASP A 99 11.32 -13.82 3.50
N TYR A 100 10.47 -13.17 4.30
CA TYR A 100 9.73 -13.84 5.36
C TYR A 100 8.90 -15.01 4.80
N ALA A 101 8.08 -14.78 3.77
CA ALA A 101 7.20 -15.80 3.20
C ALA A 101 7.98 -17.02 2.66
N ARG A 102 9.12 -16.80 2.01
CA ARG A 102 10.01 -17.86 1.51
C ARG A 102 10.57 -18.74 2.64
N GLY A 103 10.81 -18.14 3.81
CA GLY A 103 11.29 -18.85 5.00
C GLY A 103 10.21 -19.65 5.76
N HIS A 104 8.92 -19.47 5.45
CA HIS A 104 7.81 -19.93 6.31
C HIS A 104 6.81 -20.89 5.63
N ASN A 105 7.26 -21.74 4.69
CA ASN A 105 6.44 -22.80 4.06
C ASN A 105 5.10 -22.32 3.44
N VAL A 106 5.05 -21.08 2.95
CA VAL A 106 3.90 -20.51 2.26
C VAL A 106 3.62 -21.27 0.96
N LEU A 107 2.34 -21.44 0.60
CA LEU A 107 1.95 -22.02 -0.68
C LEU A 107 2.54 -21.23 -1.86
N ALA A 108 3.14 -21.93 -2.82
CA ALA A 108 3.77 -21.31 -3.98
C ALA A 108 2.79 -20.42 -4.78
N SER A 109 1.51 -20.77 -4.82
CA SER A 109 0.45 -19.95 -5.45
C SER A 109 0.23 -18.63 -4.72
N THR A 110 0.23 -18.63 -3.39
CA THR A 110 0.05 -17.43 -2.56
C THR A 110 1.25 -16.51 -2.69
N LEU A 111 2.46 -17.06 -2.61
CA LEU A 111 3.71 -16.32 -2.83
C LEU A 111 3.76 -15.70 -4.24
N GLY A 112 3.40 -16.47 -5.27
CA GLY A 112 3.35 -16.00 -6.65
C GLY A 112 2.34 -14.87 -6.84
N ARG A 113 1.13 -15.02 -6.29
CA ARG A 113 0.11 -13.96 -6.30
C ARG A 113 0.61 -12.69 -5.62
N PHE A 114 1.15 -12.78 -4.40
CA PHE A 114 1.72 -11.62 -3.70
C PHE A 114 2.79 -10.94 -4.56
N ALA A 115 3.73 -11.71 -5.10
CA ALA A 115 4.83 -11.18 -5.91
C ALA A 115 4.34 -10.43 -7.17
N GLU A 116 3.27 -10.90 -7.80
CA GLU A 116 2.66 -10.30 -8.98
C GLU A 116 1.82 -9.05 -8.67
N MET A 117 1.07 -9.04 -7.57
CA MET A 117 0.13 -7.94 -7.26
C MET A 117 0.69 -6.84 -6.35
N SER A 118 1.83 -7.10 -5.68
CA SER A 118 2.49 -6.12 -4.82
C SER A 118 3.44 -5.20 -5.59
N CYS A 119 3.20 -3.89 -5.59
CA CYS A 119 3.99 -2.92 -6.38
C CYS A 119 4.20 -1.61 -5.61
N GLN A 120 5.38 -1.02 -5.68
CA GLN A 120 5.56 0.37 -5.25
C GLN A 120 5.02 1.36 -6.30
N PRO A 121 4.10 2.26 -5.94
CA PRO A 121 3.67 3.35 -6.83
C PRO A 121 4.66 4.53 -6.73
N SER A 122 4.32 5.69 -7.32
CA SER A 122 5.23 6.84 -7.34
C SER A 122 5.55 7.40 -5.95
N TYR A 123 4.60 7.31 -5.01
CA TYR A 123 4.86 7.58 -3.60
C TYR A 123 5.08 6.23 -2.91
N PRO A 124 6.11 6.03 -2.08
CA PRO A 124 6.58 4.69 -1.73
C PRO A 124 5.56 3.81 -1.02
N HIS A 125 4.66 4.35 -0.19
CA HIS A 125 3.81 3.56 0.72
C HIS A 125 4.67 2.72 1.67
N ASP A 126 5.59 3.39 2.36
CA ASP A 126 6.45 2.82 3.40
C ASP A 126 5.93 3.07 4.82
N ASP A 127 4.68 3.55 4.93
CA ASP A 127 3.90 3.78 6.15
C ASP A 127 2.55 3.04 6.19
N HIS A 128 2.08 2.52 5.05
CA HIS A 128 0.83 1.77 4.95
C HIS A 128 0.79 0.86 3.72
N PHE A 129 -0.18 -0.05 3.67
CA PHE A 129 -0.63 -0.66 2.42
C PHE A 129 -1.75 0.16 1.81
N HIS A 130 -1.69 0.44 0.51
CA HIS A 130 -2.89 0.77 -0.26
C HIS A 130 -3.36 -0.48 -0.98
N PHE A 131 -4.53 -1.01 -0.63
CA PHE A 131 -5.17 -2.10 -1.36
C PHE A 131 -6.13 -1.56 -2.41
N ARG A 132 -6.13 -2.19 -3.59
CA ARG A 132 -7.16 -1.97 -4.61
C ARG A 132 -7.87 -3.27 -4.94
N PHE A 133 -9.17 -3.18 -5.11
CA PHE A 133 -10.05 -4.29 -5.48
C PHE A 133 -10.57 -4.14 -6.91
N PHE A 134 -10.72 -5.29 -7.58
CA PHE A 134 -11.45 -5.36 -8.85
C PHE A 134 -12.90 -4.92 -8.68
N CYS A 135 -13.55 -4.57 -9.78
CA CYS A 135 -14.99 -4.43 -9.81
C CYS A 135 -15.67 -5.75 -9.40
N ALA A 136 -16.65 -5.65 -8.51
CA ALA A 136 -17.54 -6.75 -8.21
C ALA A 136 -18.33 -7.16 -9.46
N ALA A 137 -18.67 -8.45 -9.55
CA ALA A 137 -19.38 -9.02 -10.70
C ALA A 137 -20.67 -8.24 -11.03
N ASP A 138 -21.42 -7.85 -10.00
CA ASP A 138 -22.71 -7.15 -10.15
C ASP A 138 -22.55 -5.65 -10.48
N ASP A 139 -21.36 -5.09 -10.31
CA ASP A 139 -21.07 -3.67 -10.60
C ASP A 139 -20.53 -3.47 -12.02
N ILE A 140 -19.96 -4.51 -12.63
CA ILE A 140 -19.47 -4.44 -14.02
C ILE A 140 -20.60 -4.06 -15.00
N PRO A 141 -21.81 -4.69 -14.98
CA PRO A 141 -22.91 -4.30 -15.85
C PRO A 141 -23.42 -2.88 -15.58
N LYS A 142 -23.23 -2.37 -14.36
CA LYS A 142 -23.59 -1.01 -13.95
C LYS A 142 -22.53 0.04 -14.34
N GLY A 143 -21.45 -0.39 -14.98
CA GLY A 143 -20.43 0.49 -15.54
C GLY A 143 -19.15 0.61 -14.72
N CYS A 144 -18.94 -0.24 -13.70
CA CYS A 144 -17.65 -0.29 -13.00
C CYS A 144 -16.52 -0.72 -13.96
N ARG A 145 -15.34 -0.11 -13.81
CA ARG A 145 -14.19 -0.30 -14.70
C ARG A 145 -12.90 -0.59 -13.94
N ASP A 146 -12.11 -1.51 -14.47
CA ASP A 146 -10.83 -1.92 -13.89
C ASP A 146 -9.64 -1.36 -14.67
N SER A 147 -8.60 -0.98 -13.95
CA SER A 147 -7.27 -0.73 -14.54
C SER A 147 -6.59 -2.05 -14.88
N PRO A 148 -5.62 -2.06 -15.82
CA PRO A 148 -4.68 -3.18 -15.87
C PRO A 148 -3.86 -3.26 -14.56
N PRO A 149 -3.32 -4.45 -14.22
CA PRO A 149 -3.43 -5.70 -14.96
C PRO A 149 -4.70 -6.48 -14.59
N MET A 150 -5.13 -7.33 -15.53
CA MET A 150 -6.16 -8.35 -15.31
C MET A 150 -5.47 -9.71 -15.27
N TYR A 151 -5.26 -10.26 -14.08
CA TYR A 151 -4.56 -11.53 -13.90
C TYR A 151 -5.33 -12.73 -14.49
N PRO A 152 -4.64 -13.84 -14.81
CA PRO A 152 -5.28 -15.04 -15.34
C PRO A 152 -6.43 -15.58 -14.47
N TRP A 153 -6.29 -15.57 -13.15
CA TRP A 153 -7.34 -16.04 -12.23
C TRP A 153 -8.59 -15.16 -12.28
N GLN A 154 -8.42 -13.82 -12.30
CA GLN A 154 -9.56 -12.91 -12.40
C GLN A 154 -10.26 -13.03 -13.76
N ARG A 155 -9.50 -13.17 -14.86
CA ARG A 155 -10.08 -13.43 -16.19
C ARG A 155 -10.89 -14.72 -16.21
N ARG A 156 -10.42 -15.78 -15.54
CA ARG A 156 -11.16 -17.04 -15.39
C ARG A 156 -12.44 -16.85 -14.58
N LYS A 157 -12.39 -16.14 -13.44
CA LYS A 157 -13.57 -15.84 -12.59
C LYS A 157 -14.65 -15.13 -13.40
N LEU A 158 -14.29 -14.05 -14.11
CA LEU A 158 -15.24 -13.30 -14.95
C LEU A 158 -15.80 -14.15 -16.11
N LYS A 159 -14.98 -14.99 -16.75
CA LYS A 159 -15.44 -15.89 -17.82
C LYS A 159 -16.49 -16.88 -17.32
N ILE A 160 -16.29 -17.46 -16.13
CA ILE A 160 -17.25 -18.37 -15.49
C ILE A 160 -18.58 -17.64 -15.20
N ALA A 161 -18.50 -16.39 -14.74
CA ALA A 161 -19.66 -15.54 -14.52
C ALA A 161 -20.32 -15.01 -15.80
N GLY A 162 -19.80 -15.32 -16.99
CA GLY A 162 -20.32 -14.78 -18.26
C GLY A 162 -20.08 -13.29 -18.46
N LEU A 163 -19.14 -12.70 -17.70
CA LEU A 163 -18.83 -11.28 -17.69
C LEU A 163 -17.54 -10.96 -18.46
N ARG A 164 -17.42 -9.70 -18.90
CA ARG A 164 -16.18 -9.14 -19.45
C ARG A 164 -15.82 -7.87 -18.69
N PRO A 165 -14.54 -7.69 -18.29
CA PRO A 165 -14.14 -6.47 -17.59
C PRO A 165 -14.24 -5.27 -18.52
N LEU A 166 -14.67 -4.14 -17.99
CA LEU A 166 -14.65 -2.86 -18.71
C LEU A 166 -13.32 -2.16 -18.43
N PRO A 167 -12.58 -1.69 -19.45
CA PRO A 167 -11.33 -0.99 -19.24
C PRO A 167 -11.58 0.35 -18.55
N LEU A 168 -10.63 0.74 -17.68
CA LEU A 168 -10.63 2.05 -17.03
C LEU A 168 -10.74 3.17 -18.07
N ALA A 169 -11.69 4.07 -17.84
CA ALA A 169 -11.84 5.25 -18.68
C ALA A 169 -10.73 6.26 -18.36
N PRO A 170 -10.38 7.14 -19.31
CA PRO A 170 -9.49 8.26 -19.03
C PRO A 170 -10.00 9.08 -17.83
N LYS A 171 -9.09 9.47 -16.95
CA LYS A 171 -9.43 10.26 -15.76
C LYS A 171 -9.92 11.64 -16.21
N ARG A 172 -11.11 12.05 -15.75
CA ARG A 172 -11.65 13.38 -15.99
C ARG A 172 -10.81 14.43 -15.26
N GLU A 173 -10.67 15.63 -15.83
CA GLU A 173 -9.93 16.73 -15.20
C GLU A 173 -10.48 17.06 -13.80
N GLN A 174 -11.81 17.10 -13.64
CA GLN A 174 -12.44 17.40 -12.34
C GLN A 174 -12.21 16.31 -11.28
N ALA A 175 -11.73 15.13 -11.68
CA ALA A 175 -11.42 14.03 -10.75
C ALA A 175 -9.99 14.12 -10.20
N LYS A 176 -9.19 15.13 -10.59
CA LYS A 176 -7.86 15.37 -10.02
C LYS A 176 -8.00 16.03 -8.65
N ALA A 177 -7.54 15.34 -7.62
CA ALA A 177 -7.41 15.91 -6.29
C ALA A 177 -6.19 16.83 -6.20
N LYS A 178 -6.27 17.85 -5.36
CA LYS A 178 -5.10 18.63 -4.94
C LYS A 178 -4.16 17.71 -4.16
N VAL A 179 -2.87 17.74 -4.51
CA VAL A 179 -1.81 17.00 -3.80
C VAL A 179 -0.85 18.03 -3.22
N VAL A 180 -0.33 17.76 -2.03
CA VAL A 180 0.71 18.56 -1.39
C VAL A 180 2.06 18.02 -1.82
N THR A 181 2.93 18.92 -2.27
CA THR A 181 4.31 18.58 -2.65
C THR A 181 5.20 18.41 -1.42
N HIS A 182 6.36 17.76 -1.57
CA HIS A 182 7.33 17.66 -0.48
C HIS A 182 7.83 19.04 0.00
N GLU A 183 7.92 20.01 -0.90
CA GLU A 183 8.33 21.39 -0.57
C GLU A 183 7.27 22.08 0.28
N GLU A 184 6.00 22.04 -0.15
CA GLU A 184 4.87 22.59 0.62
C GLU A 184 4.73 21.90 1.99
N ALA A 185 4.89 20.58 2.06
CA ALA A 185 4.84 19.84 3.31
C ALA A 185 5.97 20.25 4.26
N ARG A 186 7.19 20.46 3.74
CA ARG A 186 8.35 20.88 4.53
C ARG A 186 8.20 22.31 5.04
N GLU A 187 7.67 23.21 4.22
CA GLU A 187 7.37 24.58 4.63
C GLU A 187 6.33 24.60 5.75
N ALA A 188 5.25 23.81 5.61
CA ALA A 188 4.19 23.72 6.61
C ALA A 188 4.63 23.09 7.94
N ALA A 189 5.56 22.13 7.90
CA ALA A 189 6.11 21.50 9.11
C ALA A 189 6.96 22.47 9.96
N GLY A 190 7.57 23.48 9.32
CA GLY A 190 8.46 24.41 10.01
C GLY A 190 9.78 23.77 10.46
N PRO A 191 10.46 24.34 11.48
CA PRO A 191 11.65 23.74 12.06
C PRO A 191 11.36 22.39 12.69
N MET A 192 12.19 21.38 12.39
CA MET A 192 12.12 20.03 12.98
C MET A 192 13.39 19.77 13.78
N ASP A 193 13.34 18.83 14.72
CA ASP A 193 14.54 18.39 15.41
C ASP A 193 15.57 17.80 14.42
N ALA A 194 16.85 17.95 14.75
CA ALA A 194 17.95 17.48 13.91
C ALA A 194 17.91 15.95 13.68
N GLU A 195 17.32 15.18 14.60
CA GLU A 195 17.11 13.74 14.44
C GLU A 195 16.10 13.40 13.35
N VAL A 196 14.97 14.11 13.31
CA VAL A 196 13.96 14.00 12.26
C VAL A 196 14.58 14.33 10.91
N GLU A 197 15.38 15.39 10.81
CA GLU A 197 16.08 15.74 9.57
C GLU A 197 17.07 14.66 9.13
N ARG A 198 17.85 14.10 10.06
CA ARG A 198 18.76 12.97 9.77
C ARG A 198 17.98 11.75 9.30
N TRP A 199 16.83 11.46 9.91
CA TRP A 199 15.98 10.34 9.51
C TRP A 199 15.42 10.53 8.10
N LEU A 200 14.92 11.73 7.78
CA LEU A 200 14.42 12.07 6.43
C LEU A 200 15.51 11.93 5.37
N GLU A 201 16.75 12.31 5.69
CA GLU A 201 17.88 12.14 4.78
C GLU A 201 18.22 10.65 4.56
N ARG A 202 18.21 9.84 5.63
CA ARG A 202 18.38 8.38 5.49
C ARG A 202 17.27 7.78 4.63
N ARG A 203 16.02 8.20 4.83
CA ARG A 203 14.86 7.69 4.07
C ARG A 203 15.01 7.83 2.57
N LYS A 204 15.71 8.85 2.09
CA LYS A 204 16.00 9.01 0.65
C LYS A 204 16.68 7.79 0.02
N GLN A 205 17.41 6.98 0.80
CA GLN A 205 18.16 5.83 0.31
C GLN A 205 17.29 4.66 -0.18
N TRP A 206 16.03 4.57 0.24
CA TRP A 206 15.14 3.45 -0.09
C TRP A 206 13.80 3.85 -0.69
N ILE A 207 13.47 5.14 -0.74
CA ILE A 207 12.26 5.63 -1.41
C ILE A 207 12.39 5.63 -2.94
N ASP A 208 13.62 5.66 -3.46
CA ASP A 208 13.88 5.71 -4.88
C ASP A 208 13.49 4.40 -5.58
N ARG A 209 12.87 4.54 -6.75
CA ARG A 209 12.16 3.51 -7.48
C ARG A 209 13.01 2.94 -8.63
N PRO A 210 13.85 1.91 -8.45
CA PRO A 210 14.29 1.13 -9.60
C PRO A 210 13.09 0.37 -10.16
N HIS A 211 12.74 0.57 -11.45
CA HIS A 211 11.71 -0.27 -12.08
C HIS A 211 12.22 -1.71 -12.15
N PRO A 212 11.59 -2.67 -11.48
CA PRO A 212 12.15 -4.00 -11.28
C PRO A 212 11.90 -4.96 -12.45
N GLY A 213 11.59 -4.42 -13.64
CA GLY A 213 11.21 -5.19 -14.83
C GLY A 213 9.98 -6.11 -14.68
N ARG A 214 9.15 -5.93 -13.66
CA ARG A 214 8.01 -6.82 -13.36
C ARG A 214 6.82 -6.56 -14.28
N THR A 215 6.23 -7.63 -14.83
CA THR A 215 5.16 -7.58 -15.84
C THR A 215 3.92 -6.79 -15.40
N TYR A 216 3.59 -6.84 -14.12
CA TYR A 216 2.34 -6.33 -13.56
C TYR A 216 2.51 -5.07 -12.71
N CYS A 217 3.75 -4.59 -12.57
CA CYS A 217 4.06 -3.33 -11.88
C CYS A 217 4.57 -2.32 -12.92
N PRO A 218 3.76 -1.33 -13.30
CA PRO A 218 4.16 -0.26 -14.21
C PRO A 218 5.10 0.75 -13.54
#